data_AF-A0A355CQ46-F1
#
_entry.id   AF-A0A355CQ46-F1
#
_cell.length_a   1.000
_cell.length_b   1.000
_cell.length_c   1.000
_cell.angle_alpha   90.00
_cell.angle_beta   90.00
_cell.angle_gamma   90.00
#
_symmetry.space_group_name_H-M   'P 1'
#
loop_
_entity.id
_entity.type
_entity.pdbx_description
1 polymer ?
#
loop_
_entity_poly.entity_id
_entity_poly.type
_entity_poly.pdbx_seq_one_letter_code
_entity_poly.pdbx_strand_id
1 'polypeptide(L)'
;MSTELNKRIQEFLDTFELVFDIDWDYTKSRILDEDFISEEGTFIDPVKGEHFTGGKGDNWGNRSSLLAAYRELRAFAISEGLYDPDDAPWS
;
A
#
# COMPACT_ATOMS: atom_id res chain seq x y z
N MET A 1 -21.13 -5.34 -10.24
CA MET A 1 -20.15 -4.99 -9.18
C MET A 1 -20.39 -3.53 -8.80
N SER A 2 -20.32 -3.20 -7.50
CA SER A 2 -20.55 -1.83 -7.01
C SER A 2 -19.61 -0.84 -7.68
N THR A 3 -20.13 0.29 -8.18
CA THR A 3 -19.34 1.35 -8.83
C THR A 3 -18.20 1.86 -7.95
N GLU A 4 -18.41 1.87 -6.63
CA GLU A 4 -17.41 2.29 -5.65
C GLU A 4 -16.25 1.30 -5.52
N LEU A 5 -16.56 -0.02 -5.55
CA LEU A 5 -15.53 -1.06 -5.53
C LEU A 5 -14.63 -0.94 -6.77
N ASN A 6 -15.23 -0.79 -7.95
CA ASN A 6 -14.48 -0.65 -9.20
C ASN A 6 -13.56 0.57 -9.18
N LYS A 7 -14.03 1.69 -8.63
CA LYS A 7 -13.22 2.92 -8.50
C LYS A 7 -12.00 2.68 -7.60
N ARG A 8 -12.18 2.03 -6.45
CA ARG A 8 -11.08 1.73 -5.51
C ARG A 8 -10.09 0.72 -6.06
N ILE A 9 -10.58 -0.28 -6.80
CA ILE A 9 -9.72 -1.22 -7.53
C ILE A 9 -8.89 -0.47 -8.58
N GLN A 10 -9.52 0.40 -9.38
CA GLN A 10 -8.81 1.19 -10.39
C GLN A 10 -7.69 2.03 -9.74
N GLU A 11 -8.01 2.76 -8.66
CA GLU A 11 -7.04 3.59 -7.97
C GLU A 11 -5.88 2.79 -7.35
N PHE A 12 -6.16 1.60 -6.82
CA PHE A 12 -5.12 0.68 -6.37
C PHE A 12 -4.23 0.21 -7.53
N LEU A 13 -4.82 -0.20 -8.66
CA LEU A 13 -4.05 -0.67 -9.82
C LEU A 13 -3.19 0.44 -10.41
N ASP A 14 -3.74 1.65 -10.60
CA ASP A 14 -3.01 2.80 -11.13
C ASP A 14 -1.80 3.13 -10.25
N THR A 15 -1.99 3.15 -8.93
CA THR A 15 -0.91 3.46 -7.99
C THR A 15 0.09 2.30 -7.82
N PHE A 16 -0.36 1.06 -8.00
CA PHE A 16 0.51 -0.10 -8.02
C PHE A 16 1.45 -0.05 -9.25
N GLU A 17 0.90 0.18 -10.43
CA GLU A 17 1.66 0.33 -11.68
C GLU A 17 2.62 1.52 -11.63
N LEU A 18 2.21 2.63 -11.01
CA LEU A 18 3.10 3.77 -10.79
C LEU A 18 4.35 3.39 -10.01
N VAL A 19 4.25 2.50 -9.01
CA VAL A 19 5.37 2.16 -8.11
C VAL A 19 6.22 1.00 -8.63
N PHE A 20 5.56 -0.02 -9.17
CA PHE A 20 6.20 -1.29 -9.54
C PHE A 20 6.50 -1.44 -11.03
N ASP A 21 6.03 -0.50 -11.86
CA ASP A 21 6.37 -0.44 -13.29
C ASP A 21 7.02 0.90 -13.64
N ILE A 22 6.30 2.01 -13.47
CA ILE A 22 6.72 3.33 -13.95
C ILE A 22 7.91 3.89 -13.14
N ASP A 23 7.84 3.90 -11.81
CA ASP A 23 8.89 4.41 -10.92
C ASP A 23 9.86 3.33 -10.42
N TRP A 24 9.93 2.17 -11.09
CA TRP A 24 10.62 1.00 -10.54
C TRP A 24 12.08 1.27 -10.13
N ASP A 25 12.83 2.03 -10.93
CA ASP A 25 14.23 2.37 -10.61
C ASP A 25 14.34 3.22 -9.34
N TYR A 26 13.42 4.17 -9.16
CA TYR A 26 13.36 4.97 -7.94
C TYR A 26 12.96 4.09 -6.75
N THR A 27 11.94 3.25 -6.90
CA THR A 27 11.50 2.29 -5.88
C THR A 27 12.63 1.37 -5.42
N LYS A 28 13.41 0.79 -6.35
CA LYS A 28 14.59 -0.02 -6.02
C LYS A 28 15.61 0.75 -5.18
N SER A 29 15.93 1.98 -5.58
CA SER A 29 16.91 2.79 -4.85
C SER A 29 16.50 3.04 -3.40
N ARG A 30 15.20 3.15 -3.12
CA ARG A 30 14.68 3.39 -1.77
C ARG A 30 14.55 2.11 -0.95
N ILE A 31 14.23 0.99 -1.58
CA ILE A 31 14.19 -0.31 -0.90
C ILE A 31 15.61 -0.75 -0.46
N LEU A 32 16.64 -0.42 -1.25
CA LEU A 32 18.03 -0.78 -0.95
C LEU A 32 18.74 0.19 0.00
N ASP A 33 18.07 1.27 0.40
CA ASP A 33 18.60 2.29 1.28
C ASP A 33 18.14 2.00 2.72
N GLU A 34 19.09 1.69 3.60
CA GLU A 34 18.85 1.28 4.99
C GLU A 34 18.15 2.37 5.82
N ASP A 35 18.18 3.63 5.37
CA ASP A 35 17.48 4.73 6.04
C ASP A 35 15.96 4.75 5.78
N PHE A 36 15.48 4.00 4.78
CA PHE A 36 14.09 4.05 4.34
C PHE A 36 13.24 2.86 4.79
N ILE A 37 13.82 1.70 5.10
CA ILE A 37 13.09 0.58 5.70
C ILE A 37 13.92 0.10 6.88
N SER A 38 13.36 0.17 8.09
CA SER A 38 14.04 -0.33 9.28
C SER A 38 14.24 -1.84 9.21
N GLU A 39 15.14 -2.39 10.03
CA GLU A 39 15.46 -3.82 10.04
C GLU A 39 14.23 -4.73 10.23
N GLU A 40 13.24 -4.28 11.02
CA GLU A 40 11.95 -4.99 11.19
C GLU A 40 10.82 -4.47 10.30
N GLY A 41 11.12 -3.50 9.44
CA GLY A 41 10.19 -2.87 8.52
C GLY A 41 9.87 -3.73 7.30
N THR A 42 8.84 -3.33 6.59
CA THR A 42 8.38 -3.95 5.34
C THR A 42 8.04 -2.87 4.32
N PHE A 43 7.80 -3.30 3.08
CA PHE A 43 7.32 -2.38 2.06
C PHE A 43 5.98 -1.71 2.42
N ILE A 44 5.12 -2.33 3.22
CA ILE A 44 3.82 -1.75 3.61
C ILE A 44 3.93 -0.90 4.88
N ASP A 45 4.79 -1.32 5.81
CA ASP A 45 5.04 -0.64 7.08
C ASP A 45 6.56 -0.54 7.32
N PRO A 46 7.20 0.58 6.90
CA PRO A 46 8.65 0.65 6.77
C PRO A 46 9.36 0.91 8.10
N VAL A 47 8.63 1.44 9.09
CA VAL A 47 9.14 1.67 10.45
C VAL A 47 8.09 1.15 11.42
N LYS A 48 8.22 -0.14 11.75
CA LYS A 48 7.27 -0.87 12.59
C LYS A 48 7.06 -0.16 13.93
N GLY A 49 5.81 0.14 14.25
CA GLY A 49 5.42 0.83 15.49
C GLY A 49 5.39 2.36 15.40
N GLU A 50 5.91 2.95 14.31
CA GLU A 50 5.66 4.35 13.99
C GLU A 50 4.43 4.45 13.09
N HIS A 51 3.33 4.93 13.66
CA HIS A 51 2.06 5.00 12.93
C HIS A 51 2.08 6.16 11.91
N PHE A 52 2.37 5.82 10.66
CA PHE A 52 2.10 6.68 9.50
C PHE A 52 0.61 6.61 9.14
N THR A 53 -0.20 7.45 9.80
CA THR A 53 -1.68 7.39 9.78
C THR A 53 -2.36 8.04 8.57
N GLY A 54 -1.67 8.25 7.44
CA GLY A 54 -2.35 8.57 6.18
C GLY A 54 -2.28 10.05 5.78
N GLY A 55 -1.07 10.59 5.74
CA GLY A 55 -0.78 11.83 5.01
C GLY A 55 -0.10 11.57 3.66
N LYS A 56 -0.15 12.55 2.75
CA LYS A 56 0.77 12.60 1.61
C LYS A 56 2.20 12.73 2.16
N GLY A 57 3.04 11.69 2.02
CA GLY A 57 4.48 11.79 2.31
C GLY A 57 5.13 10.69 3.16
N ASP A 58 4.49 9.56 3.42
CA ASP A 58 4.89 8.76 4.59
C ASP A 58 6.11 7.82 4.44
N ASN A 59 6.84 7.84 3.31
CA ASN A 59 8.29 7.54 3.35
C ASN A 59 9.05 7.92 2.05
N TRP A 60 8.46 7.68 0.86
CA TRP A 60 9.00 8.21 -0.40
C TRP A 60 8.00 8.11 -1.56
N GLY A 61 8.09 9.07 -2.50
CA GLY A 61 7.56 8.97 -3.87
C GLY A 61 6.13 8.44 -4.02
N ASN A 62 5.89 7.69 -5.10
CA ASN A 62 4.57 7.14 -5.42
C ASN A 62 4.11 6.02 -4.47
N ARG A 63 5.00 5.49 -3.62
CA ARG A 63 4.64 4.50 -2.59
C ARG A 63 3.59 5.06 -1.63
N SER A 64 3.64 6.35 -1.29
CA SER A 64 2.62 6.93 -0.41
C SER A 64 1.21 6.84 -1.01
N SER A 65 1.08 7.07 -2.33
CA SER A 65 -0.20 6.99 -3.04
C SER A 65 -0.71 5.56 -3.07
N LEU A 66 0.17 4.59 -3.32
CA LEU A 66 -0.16 3.17 -3.27
C LEU A 66 -0.64 2.76 -1.87
N LEU A 67 0.04 3.19 -0.80
CA LEU A 67 -0.39 2.83 0.56
C LEU A 67 -1.74 3.42 0.92
N ALA A 68 -2.03 4.66 0.49
CA ALA A 68 -3.34 5.26 0.68
C ALA A 68 -4.42 4.44 -0.04
N ALA A 69 -4.25 4.17 -1.33
CA ALA A 69 -5.19 3.39 -2.13
C ALA A 69 -5.40 1.97 -1.57
N TYR A 70 -4.31 1.29 -1.15
CA TYR A 70 -4.36 -0.02 -0.52
C TYR A 70 -5.17 0.00 0.78
N ARG A 71 -4.88 0.93 1.70
CA ARG A 71 -5.56 1.03 3.00
C ARG A 71 -7.04 1.34 2.82
N GLU A 72 -7.36 2.21 1.88
CA GLU A 72 -8.73 2.57 1.51
C GLU A 72 -9.50 1.40 0.89
N LEU A 73 -8.91 0.69 -0.08
CA LEU A 73 -9.53 -0.50 -0.67
C LEU A 73 -9.72 -1.61 0.38
N ARG A 74 -8.71 -1.85 1.22
CA ARG A 74 -8.78 -2.86 2.29
C ARG A 74 -9.88 -2.53 3.29
N ALA A 75 -9.96 -1.29 3.77
CA ALA A 75 -10.99 -0.87 4.72
C ALA A 75 -12.40 -1.04 4.13
N PHE A 76 -12.60 -0.63 2.87
CA PHE A 76 -13.86 -0.81 2.16
C PHE A 76 -14.21 -2.29 1.98
N ALA A 77 -13.26 -3.12 1.56
CA ALA A 77 -13.49 -4.54 1.36
C ALA A 77 -13.88 -5.25 2.67
N ILE A 78 -13.29 -4.86 3.81
CA ILE A 78 -13.68 -5.35 5.14
C ILE A 78 -15.10 -4.89 5.49
N SER A 79 -15.43 -3.61 5.33
CA SER A 79 -16.75 -3.09 5.69
C SER A 79 -17.89 -3.71 4.87
N GLU A 80 -17.61 -4.09 3.63
CA GLU A 80 -18.56 -4.74 2.73
C GLU A 80 -18.55 -6.29 2.84
N GLY A 81 -17.72 -6.86 3.73
CA GLY A 81 -17.58 -8.32 3.88
C GLY A 81 -16.98 -9.03 2.66
N LEU A 82 -16.24 -8.30 1.82
CA LEU A 82 -15.54 -8.81 0.64
C LEU A 82 -14.13 -9.33 0.95
N TYR A 83 -13.59 -8.95 2.11
CA TYR A 83 -12.28 -9.37 2.58
C TYR A 83 -12.32 -9.58 4.09
N ASP A 84 -11.95 -10.78 4.53
CA ASP A 84 -11.75 -11.12 5.94
C ASP A 84 -10.24 -11.25 6.20
N PRO A 85 -9.63 -10.38 7.03
CA PRO A 85 -8.21 -10.46 7.34
C PRO A 85 -7.85 -11.63 8.24
N ASP A 86 -8.83 -12.23 8.92
CA ASP A 86 -8.64 -13.39 9.80
C ASP A 86 -8.81 -14.71 9.03
N ASP A 87 -9.38 -14.66 7.82
CA ASP A 87 -9.43 -15.79 6.89
C ASP A 87 -8.04 -15.98 6.25
N ALA A 88 -7.26 -16.88 6.85
CA ALA A 88 -5.89 -17.10 6.43
C ALA A 88 -5.87 -17.57 4.95
N PRO A 89 -5.13 -16.89 4.06
CA PRO A 89 -5.11 -17.22 2.63
C PRO A 89 -4.51 -18.60 2.31
N TRP A 90 -4.00 -19.31 3.31
CA TRP A 90 -3.33 -20.61 3.20
C TRP A 90 -3.90 -21.66 4.18
N SER A 91 -5.14 -21.46 4.65
CA SER A 91 -5.84 -22.46 5.48
C SER A 91 -6.27 -23.71 4.70
#